data_AF-A0A0G0XGN8-F1
#
_entry.id   AF-A0A0G0XGN8-F1
#
_cell.length_a   1.000
_cell.length_b   1.000
_cell.length_c   1.000
_cell.angle_alpha   90.00
_cell.angle_beta   90.00
_cell.angle_gamma   90.00
#
_symmetry.space_group_name_H-M   'P 1'
#
loop_
_entity.id
_entity.type
_entity.pdbx_description
1 polymer ?
#
loop_
_entity_poly.entity_id
_entity_poly.type
_entity_poly.pdbx_seq_one_letter_code
_entity_poly.pdbx_strand_id
1 'polypeptide(L)'
;MDAILYKHERTRDTSIRAMEEEIIEEQTRVEGRYEEEIARFFVHNKEDGAEEDHVLEDDRPLREMLREHCVRDPLYQRAFFWATNLFQWAGREYGKQTSKNRDLFEIYLNVCLVPVKIACARADEAWEDPKTLPVVAKEYESALFYLVRMIDALARLERKIKSLSPSFIQEARFLQRELGRLHAQCVRQQKDRWNI
;
A
#
# COMPACT_ATOMS: atom_id res chain seq x y z
N MET A 1 7.67 9.89 4.25
CA MET A 1 7.28 10.78 3.15
C MET A 1 8.32 11.88 2.94
N ASP A 2 8.86 12.45 4.03
CA ASP A 2 9.83 13.55 4.02
C ASP A 2 11.08 13.34 3.16
N ALA A 3 11.66 12.14 3.13
CA ALA A 3 12.84 11.87 2.29
C ALA A 3 12.55 11.88 0.78
N ILE A 4 11.30 11.64 0.36
CA ILE A 4 10.86 11.65 -1.04
C ILE A 4 10.63 13.10 -1.47
N LEU A 5 9.88 13.87 -0.67
CA LEU A 5 9.65 15.29 -0.89
C LEU A 5 10.96 16.10 -0.85
N TYR A 6 11.86 15.79 0.09
CA TYR A 6 13.17 16.42 0.19
C TYR A 6 14.08 16.14 -1.03
N LYS A 7 13.93 14.99 -1.69
CA LYS A 7 14.66 14.71 -2.94
C LYS A 7 13.98 15.37 -4.15
N HIS A 8 12.65 15.37 -4.20
CA HIS A 8 11.85 16.02 -5.23
C HIS A 8 12.17 17.52 -5.35
N GLU A 9 12.23 18.24 -4.21
CA GLU A 9 12.56 19.67 -4.17
C GLU A 9 13.99 19.99 -4.64
N ARG A 10 14.89 19.00 -4.64
CA ARG A 10 16.31 19.16 -5.03
C ARG A 10 16.61 18.72 -6.46
N THR A 11 15.66 18.10 -7.14
CA THR A 11 15.82 17.75 -8.56
C THR A 11 15.81 19.04 -9.39
N ARG A 12 16.95 19.41 -9.99
CA ARG A 12 17.08 20.62 -10.82
C ARG A 12 16.56 20.45 -12.26
N ASP A 13 16.27 19.21 -12.66
CA ASP A 13 15.76 18.89 -13.99
C ASP A 13 14.23 19.07 -14.00
N THR A 14 13.74 20.00 -14.81
CA THR A 14 12.32 20.34 -14.94
C THR A 14 11.48 19.21 -15.51
N SER A 15 12.05 18.37 -16.39
CA SER A 15 11.36 17.23 -16.97
C SER A 15 11.14 16.13 -15.94
N ILE A 16 12.16 15.87 -15.12
CA ILE A 16 12.06 14.90 -14.02
C ILE A 16 11.06 15.40 -12.98
N ARG A 17 11.09 16.69 -12.62
CA ARG A 17 10.11 17.26 -11.68
C ARG A 17 8.67 17.15 -12.16
N ALA A 18 8.38 17.51 -13.41
CA ALA A 18 7.04 17.38 -13.96
C ALA A 18 6.55 15.92 -13.95
N MET A 19 7.45 14.98 -14.21
CA MET A 19 7.17 13.55 -14.15
C MET A 19 6.93 13.06 -12.71
N GLU A 20 7.66 13.56 -11.72
CA GLU A 20 7.42 13.27 -10.29
C GLU A 20 6.07 13.85 -9.83
N GLU A 21 5.76 15.11 -10.19
CA GLU A 21 4.50 15.80 -9.88
C GLU A 21 3.29 15.02 -10.43
N GLU A 22 3.34 14.60 -11.71
CA GLU A 22 2.28 13.79 -12.34
C GLU A 22 2.02 12.49 -11.56
N ILE A 23 3.07 11.80 -11.12
CA ILE A 23 2.96 10.53 -10.39
C ILE A 23 2.41 10.77 -8.97
N ILE A 24 2.84 11.85 -8.30
CA ILE A 24 2.34 12.22 -6.97
C ILE A 24 0.86 12.63 -7.04
N GLU A 25 0.45 13.40 -8.04
CA GLU A 25 -0.93 13.79 -8.25
C GLU A 25 -1.83 12.58 -8.53
N GLU A 26 -1.39 11.68 -9.41
CA GLU A 26 -2.11 10.43 -9.67
C GLU A 26 -2.28 9.63 -8.37
N GLN A 27 -1.20 9.50 -7.59
CA GLN A 27 -1.18 8.77 -6.33
C GLN A 27 -2.11 9.39 -5.28
N THR A 28 -2.08 10.71 -5.14
CA THR A 28 -2.94 11.46 -4.22
C THR A 28 -4.41 11.27 -4.56
N ARG A 29 -4.76 11.33 -5.85
CA ARG A 29 -6.13 11.10 -6.32
C ARG A 29 -6.59 9.66 -6.09
N VAL A 30 -5.70 8.68 -6.25
CA VAL A 30 -6.03 7.27 -5.98
C VAL A 30 -6.31 7.07 -4.49
N GLU A 31 -5.42 7.52 -3.61
CA GLU A 31 -5.61 7.39 -2.16
C GLU A 31 -6.86 8.13 -1.68
N GLY A 32 -7.12 9.34 -2.15
CA GLY A 32 -8.33 10.09 -1.80
C GLY A 32 -9.62 9.32 -2.14
N ARG A 33 -9.67 8.61 -3.28
CA ARG A 33 -10.83 7.76 -3.61
C ARG A 33 -10.96 6.55 -2.67
N TYR A 34 -9.85 5.92 -2.28
CA TYR A 34 -9.89 4.81 -1.32
C TYR A 34 -10.35 5.30 0.06
N GLU A 35 -9.86 6.46 0.51
CA GLU A 35 -10.26 7.09 1.77
C GLU A 35 -11.76 7.46 1.77
N GLU A 36 -12.27 8.05 0.68
CA GLU A 36 -13.70 8.36 0.52
C GLU A 36 -14.59 7.09 0.52
N GLU A 37 -14.10 5.99 -0.05
CA GLU A 37 -14.81 4.71 -0.04
C GLU A 37 -14.83 4.08 1.36
N ILE A 38 -13.72 4.15 2.09
CA ILE A 38 -13.63 3.67 3.47
C ILE A 38 -14.51 4.51 4.40
N ALA A 39 -14.44 5.84 4.29
CA ALA A 39 -15.23 6.77 5.10
C ALA A 39 -16.75 6.53 4.95
N ARG A 40 -17.22 6.17 3.75
CA ARG A 40 -18.64 5.84 3.51
C ARG A 40 -19.14 4.67 4.36
N PHE A 41 -18.31 3.68 4.65
CA PHE A 41 -18.69 2.57 5.55
C PHE A 41 -18.89 3.04 6.98
N PHE A 42 -18.04 3.95 7.48
CA PHE A 42 -18.19 4.51 8.82
C PHE A 42 -19.41 5.43 8.94
N VAL A 43 -19.71 6.22 7.91
CA VAL A 43 -20.90 7.10 7.91
C VAL A 43 -22.20 6.27 7.92
N HIS A 44 -22.28 5.18 7.15
CA HIS A 44 -23.46 4.31 7.14
C HIS A 44 -23.62 3.49 8.42
N ASN A 45 -22.54 3.22 9.16
CA ASN A 45 -22.59 2.47 10.41
C ASN A 45 -22.86 3.36 11.65
N LYS A 46 -22.74 4.69 11.53
CA LYS A 46 -23.00 5.65 12.63
C LYS A 46 -24.49 5.85 12.94
N GLU A 47 -25.41 5.40 12.08
CA GLU A 47 -26.86 5.51 12.34
C GLU A 47 -27.37 4.56 13.45
N ASP A 48 -26.55 3.61 13.92
CA ASP A 48 -26.90 2.64 14.98
C ASP A 48 -26.54 3.07 16.41
N GLY A 49 -26.15 4.33 16.65
CA GLY A 49 -26.01 4.86 18.02
C GLY A 49 -24.79 4.40 18.80
N ALA A 50 -23.66 4.11 18.14
CA ALA A 50 -22.39 3.97 18.83
C ALA A 50 -21.88 5.36 19.22
N GLU A 51 -21.79 5.61 20.54
CA GLU A 51 -21.06 6.74 21.12
C GLU A 51 -19.68 6.83 20.46
N GLU A 52 -19.21 8.06 20.22
CA GLU A 52 -17.87 8.34 19.71
C GLU A 52 -16.84 7.80 20.72
N ASP A 53 -16.50 6.52 20.57
CA ASP A 53 -15.45 5.90 21.36
C ASP A 53 -14.17 6.64 21.01
N HIS A 54 -13.61 7.28 22.02
CA HIS A 54 -12.45 8.16 21.89
C HIS A 54 -11.36 7.42 21.12
N VAL A 55 -11.16 7.82 19.85
CA VAL A 55 -9.94 7.51 19.11
C VAL A 55 -8.83 8.17 19.91
N LEU A 56 -8.23 7.41 20.82
CA LEU A 56 -6.98 7.78 21.44
C LEU A 56 -6.03 8.01 20.27
N GLU A 57 -5.73 9.28 19.97
CA GLU A 57 -4.65 9.67 19.07
C GLU A 57 -3.38 9.07 19.66
N ASP A 58 -3.01 7.90 19.17
CA ASP A 58 -1.75 7.27 19.49
C ASP A 58 -0.66 8.07 18.77
N ASP A 59 -0.01 8.97 19.50
CA ASP A 59 1.04 9.87 19.02
C ASP A 59 2.29 9.14 18.47
N ARG A 60 2.34 7.80 18.57
CA ARG A 60 3.46 7.02 18.05
C ARG A 60 3.49 7.05 16.53
N PRO A 61 4.68 7.02 15.92
CA PRO A 61 4.79 6.93 14.46
C PRO A 61 3.98 5.73 13.94
N LEU A 62 3.22 5.91 12.85
CA LEU A 62 2.42 4.85 12.22
C LEU A 62 3.23 3.54 12.05
N ARG A 63 4.51 3.65 11.73
CA ARG A 63 5.42 2.50 11.61
C ARG A 63 5.54 1.68 12.90
N GLU A 64 5.56 2.32 14.06
CA GLU A 64 5.64 1.66 15.36
C GLU A 64 4.31 1.03 15.75
N MET A 65 3.19 1.75 15.53
CA MET A 65 1.85 1.22 15.73
C MET A 65 1.58 -0.04 14.90
N LEU A 66 1.86 0.02 13.58
CA LEU A 66 1.67 -1.10 12.66
C LEU A 66 2.60 -2.28 13.00
N ARG A 67 3.80 -1.99 13.51
CA ARG A 67 4.75 -3.03 13.90
C ARG A 67 4.21 -3.82 15.09
N GLU A 68 3.64 -3.20 16.11
CA GLU A 68 3.14 -3.93 17.28
C GLU A 68 1.97 -4.86 16.94
N HIS A 69 1.03 -4.40 16.12
CA HIS A 69 -0.17 -5.15 15.76
C HIS A 69 0.13 -6.30 14.76
N CYS A 70 1.13 -6.12 13.89
CA CYS A 70 1.43 -7.09 12.84
C CYS A 70 2.78 -7.82 13.00
N VAL A 71 3.50 -7.62 14.12
CA VAL A 71 4.84 -8.21 14.32
C VAL A 71 4.86 -9.73 14.23
N ARG A 72 3.73 -10.40 14.45
CA ARG A 72 3.62 -11.86 14.35
C ARG A 72 2.94 -12.34 13.07
N ASP A 73 2.40 -11.44 12.25
CA ASP A 73 1.71 -11.84 11.01
C ASP A 73 2.74 -12.17 9.91
N PRO A 74 2.78 -13.43 9.41
CA PRO A 74 3.78 -13.83 8.43
C PRO A 74 3.67 -13.11 7.09
N LEU A 75 2.45 -12.71 6.68
CA LEU A 75 2.22 -12.03 5.41
C LEU A 75 2.75 -10.59 5.48
N TYR A 76 2.45 -9.88 6.56
CA TYR A 76 2.97 -8.54 6.84
C TYR A 76 4.50 -8.56 6.92
N GLN A 77 5.10 -9.48 7.66
CA GLN A 77 6.56 -9.57 7.76
C GLN A 77 7.23 -9.74 6.38
N ARG A 78 6.67 -10.61 5.54
CA ARG A 78 7.17 -10.81 4.17
C ARG A 78 6.99 -9.57 3.31
N ALA A 79 5.80 -8.97 3.33
CA ALA A 79 5.51 -7.74 2.58
C ALA A 79 6.42 -6.59 3.03
N PHE A 80 6.63 -6.43 4.33
CA PHE A 80 7.48 -5.40 4.91
C PHE A 80 8.94 -5.58 4.52
N PHE A 81 9.46 -6.81 4.60
CA PHE A 81 10.84 -7.12 4.20
C PHE A 81 11.05 -6.89 2.70
N TRP A 82 10.13 -7.39 1.86
CA TRP A 82 10.14 -7.17 0.42
C TRP A 82 10.12 -5.67 0.08
N ALA A 83 9.17 -4.93 0.65
CA ALA A 83 8.99 -3.51 0.38
C ALA A 83 10.20 -2.68 0.83
N THR A 84 10.78 -2.98 1.99
CA THR A 84 11.97 -2.29 2.51
C THR A 84 13.16 -2.46 1.55
N ASN A 85 13.42 -3.69 1.10
CA ASN A 85 14.53 -3.96 0.20
C ASN A 85 14.32 -3.31 -1.18
N LEU A 86 13.10 -3.39 -1.71
CA LEU A 86 12.76 -2.82 -3.00
C LEU A 86 12.77 -1.28 -2.96
N PHE A 87 12.27 -0.66 -1.89
CA PHE A 87 12.35 0.79 -1.65
C PHE A 87 13.79 1.28 -1.65
N GLN A 88 14.67 0.63 -0.89
CA GLN A 88 16.09 1.01 -0.83
C GLN A 88 16.78 0.84 -2.18
N TRP A 89 16.49 -0.24 -2.89
CA TRP A 89 17.03 -0.48 -4.23
C TRP A 89 16.55 0.59 -5.22
N ALA A 90 15.24 0.83 -5.29
CA ALA A 90 14.63 1.79 -6.21
C ALA A 90 15.15 3.21 -5.94
N GLY A 91 15.24 3.62 -4.67
CA GLY A 91 15.77 4.93 -4.29
C GLY A 91 17.24 5.13 -4.65
N ARG A 92 18.08 4.07 -4.62
CA ARG A 92 19.47 4.13 -5.06
C ARG A 92 19.59 4.19 -6.59
N GLU A 93 18.81 3.39 -7.31
CA GLU A 93 18.82 3.40 -8.78
C GLU A 93 18.23 4.69 -9.34
N TYR A 94 17.18 5.23 -8.71
CA TYR A 94 16.57 6.50 -9.06
C TYR A 94 17.56 7.67 -8.95
N GLY A 95 18.38 7.68 -7.89
CA GLY A 95 19.40 8.70 -7.68
C GLY A 95 20.46 8.80 -8.78
N LYS A 96 20.55 7.80 -9.67
CA LYS A 96 21.47 7.82 -10.83
C LYS A 96 20.92 8.61 -12.03
N GLN A 97 19.68 9.09 -11.96
CA GLN A 97 19.00 9.90 -12.98
C GLN A 97 19.15 9.35 -14.40
N THR A 98 18.49 8.23 -14.68
CA THR A 98 18.55 7.54 -15.97
C THR A 98 17.23 7.64 -16.73
N SER A 99 17.16 7.13 -17.97
CA SER A 99 15.91 7.04 -18.74
C SER A 99 14.82 6.14 -18.12
N LYS A 100 15.10 5.54 -16.95
CA LYS A 100 14.22 4.64 -16.18
C LYS A 100 13.59 5.33 -14.97
N ASN A 101 13.82 6.64 -14.82
CA ASN A 101 13.41 7.42 -13.65
C ASN A 101 11.93 7.27 -13.31
N ARG A 102 11.05 7.23 -14.32
CA ARG A 102 9.62 7.03 -14.08
C ARG A 102 9.30 5.73 -13.34
N ASP A 103 9.68 4.60 -13.93
CA ASP A 103 9.40 3.28 -13.34
C ASP A 103 10.05 3.15 -11.94
N LEU A 104 11.24 3.72 -11.75
CA LEU A 104 11.95 3.72 -10.46
C LEU A 104 11.27 4.60 -9.41
N PHE A 105 10.78 5.78 -9.79
CA PHE A 105 10.08 6.69 -8.91
C PHE A 105 8.70 6.12 -8.53
N GLU A 106 7.96 5.55 -9.48
CA GLU A 106 6.70 4.85 -9.22
C GLU A 106 6.88 3.75 -8.17
N ILE A 107 7.94 2.95 -8.28
CA ILE A 107 8.26 1.92 -7.27
C ILE A 107 8.62 2.56 -5.94
N TYR A 108 9.51 3.56 -5.96
CA TYR A 108 10.01 4.21 -4.75
C TYR A 108 8.89 4.88 -3.93
N LEU A 109 7.91 5.48 -4.60
CA LEU A 109 6.77 6.12 -3.97
C LEU A 109 5.79 5.11 -3.37
N ASN A 110 5.47 4.04 -4.12
CA ASN A 110 4.30 3.23 -3.82
C ASN A 110 4.58 1.92 -3.09
N VAL A 111 5.81 1.40 -3.14
CA VAL A 111 6.12 0.06 -2.62
C VAL A 111 5.81 -0.09 -1.13
N CYS A 112 5.99 0.98 -0.34
CA CYS A 112 5.73 0.97 1.09
C CYS A 112 4.23 1.00 1.44
N LEU A 113 3.34 1.29 0.48
CA LEU A 113 1.90 1.28 0.71
C LEU A 113 1.37 -0.15 0.86
N VAL A 114 1.96 -1.13 0.17
CA VAL A 114 1.54 -2.54 0.28
C VAL A 114 1.53 -3.04 1.74
N PRO A 115 2.64 -2.99 2.50
CA PRO A 115 2.62 -3.43 3.90
C PRO A 115 1.78 -2.54 4.81
N VAL A 116 1.58 -1.25 4.48
CA VAL A 116 0.70 -0.36 5.25
C VAL A 116 -0.76 -0.82 5.13
N LYS A 117 -1.26 -1.00 3.91
CA LYS A 117 -2.64 -1.46 3.65
C LYS A 117 -2.91 -2.85 4.24
N ILE A 118 -1.93 -3.76 4.18
CA ILE A 118 -2.03 -5.06 4.87
C ILE A 118 -2.19 -4.88 6.38
N ALA A 119 -1.41 -3.99 6.98
CA ALA A 119 -1.45 -3.79 8.41
C ALA A 119 -2.76 -3.13 8.87
N CYS A 120 -3.30 -2.18 8.10
CA CYS A 120 -4.63 -1.63 8.33
C CYS A 120 -5.71 -2.73 8.30
N ALA A 121 -5.72 -3.55 7.24
CA ALA A 121 -6.65 -4.68 7.14
C ALA A 121 -6.56 -5.63 8.33
N ARG A 122 -5.34 -5.95 8.80
CA ARG A 122 -5.12 -6.84 9.96
C ARG A 122 -5.56 -6.21 11.28
N ALA A 123 -5.35 -4.91 11.45
CA ALA A 123 -5.84 -4.20 12.62
C ALA A 123 -7.36 -4.27 12.69
N ASP A 124 -8.04 -4.03 11.57
CA ASP A 124 -9.50 -4.08 11.46
C ASP A 124 -10.08 -5.50 11.64
N GLU A 125 -9.36 -6.55 11.20
CA GLU A 125 -9.72 -7.94 11.47
C GLU A 125 -9.63 -8.30 12.96
N ALA A 126 -8.68 -7.73 13.69
CA ALA A 126 -8.43 -8.04 15.10
C ALA A 126 -9.56 -7.59 16.03
N TRP A 127 -10.38 -6.63 15.60
CA TRP A 127 -11.57 -6.19 16.34
C TRP A 127 -12.72 -7.21 16.27
N GLU A 128 -12.63 -8.22 15.39
CA GLU A 128 -13.64 -9.27 15.17
C GLU A 128 -15.07 -8.76 14.88
N ASP A 129 -15.23 -7.47 14.59
CA ASP A 129 -16.51 -6.85 14.30
C ASP A 129 -16.95 -7.16 12.85
N PRO A 130 -18.10 -7.84 12.63
CA PRO A 130 -18.70 -8.01 11.32
C PRO A 130 -18.78 -6.73 10.45
N LYS A 131 -18.96 -5.56 11.07
CA LYS A 131 -19.11 -4.27 10.38
C LYS A 131 -17.80 -3.76 9.77
N THR A 132 -16.63 -4.28 10.18
CA THR A 132 -15.33 -3.90 9.61
C THR A 132 -14.96 -4.71 8.36
N LEU A 133 -15.65 -5.83 8.09
CA LEU A 133 -15.35 -6.68 6.92
C LEU A 133 -15.31 -5.93 5.57
N PRO A 134 -16.20 -4.96 5.27
CA PRO A 134 -16.09 -4.13 4.07
C PRO A 134 -14.81 -3.30 4.01
N VAL A 135 -14.39 -2.73 5.15
CA VAL A 135 -13.16 -1.94 5.28
C VAL A 135 -11.94 -2.84 5.08
N VAL A 136 -11.90 -4.00 5.75
CA VAL A 136 -10.85 -5.02 5.58
C VAL A 136 -10.69 -5.43 4.12
N ALA A 137 -11.80 -5.74 3.43
CA ALA A 137 -11.77 -6.10 2.02
C ALA A 137 -11.21 -4.96 1.16
N LYS A 138 -11.64 -3.72 1.44
CA LYS A 138 -11.16 -2.53 0.71
C LYS A 138 -9.67 -2.28 0.92
N GLU A 139 -9.16 -2.50 2.12
CA GLU A 139 -7.74 -2.40 2.43
C GLU A 139 -6.91 -3.47 1.69
N TYR A 140 -7.37 -4.72 1.65
CA TYR A 140 -6.73 -5.75 0.82
C TYR A 140 -6.81 -5.46 -0.68
N GLU A 141 -7.91 -4.90 -1.16
CA GLU A 141 -8.05 -4.44 -2.55
C GLU A 141 -7.04 -3.33 -2.88
N SER A 142 -6.87 -2.37 -1.96
CA SER A 142 -5.87 -1.31 -2.09
C SER A 142 -4.44 -1.87 -2.12
N ALA A 143 -4.13 -2.81 -1.22
CA ALA A 143 -2.83 -3.51 -1.21
C ALA A 143 -2.56 -4.23 -2.55
N LEU A 144 -3.57 -4.92 -3.10
CA LEU A 144 -3.50 -5.59 -4.39
C LEU A 144 -3.27 -4.61 -5.54
N PHE A 145 -3.97 -3.47 -5.53
CA PHE A 145 -3.81 -2.43 -6.53
C PHE A 145 -2.36 -1.93 -6.60
N TYR A 146 -1.77 -1.61 -5.45
CA TYR A 146 -0.37 -1.19 -5.39
C TYR A 146 0.57 -2.29 -5.86
N LEU A 147 0.32 -3.53 -5.44
CA LEU A 147 1.17 -4.65 -5.81
C LEU A 147 1.15 -4.95 -7.32
N VAL A 148 -0.01 -4.83 -7.97
CA VAL A 148 -0.13 -4.94 -9.44
C VAL A 148 0.68 -3.84 -10.12
N ARG A 149 0.55 -2.58 -9.68
CA ARG A 149 1.37 -1.47 -10.21
C ARG A 149 2.86 -1.75 -10.06
N MET A 150 3.29 -2.31 -8.92
CA MET A 150 4.69 -2.67 -8.68
C MET A 150 5.15 -3.78 -9.61
N ILE A 151 4.35 -4.82 -9.82
CA ILE A 151 4.67 -5.91 -10.76
C ILE A 151 4.85 -5.35 -12.18
N ASP A 152 3.95 -4.47 -12.63
CA ASP A 152 4.02 -3.88 -13.97
C ASP A 152 5.26 -2.98 -14.13
N ALA A 153 5.56 -2.14 -13.14
CA ALA A 153 6.76 -1.31 -13.13
C ALA A 153 8.04 -2.17 -13.12
N LEU A 154 8.09 -3.22 -12.29
CA LEU A 154 9.20 -4.16 -12.24
C LEU A 154 9.39 -4.89 -13.58
N ALA A 155 8.31 -5.32 -14.24
CA ALA A 155 8.38 -5.98 -15.55
C ALA A 155 8.85 -5.01 -16.66
N ARG A 156 8.49 -3.72 -16.58
CA ARG A 156 9.06 -2.69 -17.46
C ARG A 156 10.55 -2.49 -17.20
N LEU A 157 11.00 -2.55 -15.95
CA LEU A 157 12.40 -2.39 -15.56
C LEU A 157 13.27 -3.61 -15.86
N GLU A 158 12.75 -4.82 -15.74
CA GLU A 158 13.48 -6.08 -16.00
C GLU A 158 14.10 -6.08 -17.41
N ARG A 159 13.37 -5.54 -18.38
CA ARG A 159 13.83 -5.38 -19.77
C ARG A 159 14.95 -4.34 -19.94
N LYS A 160 15.14 -3.46 -18.96
CA LYS A 160 16.02 -2.28 -19.03
C LYS A 160 17.20 -2.35 -18.04
N ILE A 161 17.09 -3.10 -16.94
CA ILE A 161 18.06 -3.10 -15.83
C ILE A 161 18.54 -4.53 -15.53
N LYS A 162 19.84 -4.79 -15.74
CA LYS A 162 20.48 -6.08 -15.43
C LYS A 162 20.65 -6.37 -13.93
N SER A 163 20.66 -5.33 -13.09
CA SER A 163 20.80 -5.46 -11.63
C SER A 163 19.47 -5.71 -10.89
N LEU A 164 18.35 -5.80 -11.61
CA LEU A 164 17.06 -6.12 -10.99
C LEU A 164 17.07 -7.58 -10.52
N SER A 165 16.85 -7.80 -9.23
CA SER A 165 16.77 -9.16 -8.70
C SER A 165 15.47 -9.83 -9.14
N PRO A 166 15.51 -11.05 -9.72
CA PRO A 166 14.30 -11.82 -10.03
C PRO A 166 13.42 -12.08 -8.80
N SER A 167 14.04 -12.09 -7.61
CA SER A 167 13.33 -12.29 -6.34
C SER A 167 12.27 -11.21 -6.07
N PHE A 168 12.45 -9.97 -6.54
CA PHE A 168 11.46 -8.91 -6.33
C PHE A 168 10.13 -9.20 -7.03
N ILE A 169 10.18 -9.71 -8.27
CA ILE A 169 8.98 -10.08 -9.03
C ILE A 169 8.37 -11.37 -8.47
N GLN A 170 9.20 -12.35 -8.11
CA GLN A 170 8.72 -13.61 -7.54
C GLN A 170 7.97 -13.38 -6.22
N GLU A 171 8.54 -12.57 -5.33
CA GLU A 171 7.93 -12.24 -4.05
C GLU A 171 6.66 -11.40 -4.23
N ALA A 172 6.67 -10.42 -5.15
CA ALA A 172 5.47 -9.65 -5.47
C ALA A 172 4.32 -10.55 -5.97
N ARG A 173 4.61 -11.53 -6.83
CA ARG A 173 3.62 -12.51 -7.29
C ARG A 173 3.14 -13.45 -6.18
N PHE A 174 4.01 -13.80 -5.23
CA PHE A 174 3.61 -14.56 -4.04
C PHE A 174 2.61 -13.75 -3.21
N LEU A 175 2.97 -12.50 -2.86
CA LEU A 175 2.11 -11.59 -2.11
C LEU A 175 0.76 -11.37 -2.81
N GLN A 176 0.76 -11.26 -4.15
CA GLN A 176 -0.46 -11.06 -4.93
C GLN A 176 -1.43 -12.23 -4.80
N ARG A 177 -0.92 -13.46 -4.82
CA ARG A 177 -1.77 -14.65 -4.63
C ARG A 177 -2.34 -14.72 -3.22
N GLU A 178 -1.52 -14.47 -2.20
CA GLU A 178 -2.00 -14.51 -0.82
C GLU A 178 -3.02 -13.41 -0.52
N LEU A 179 -2.75 -12.17 -0.95
CA LEU A 179 -3.70 -11.07 -0.80
C LEU A 179 -4.98 -11.31 -1.59
N GLY A 180 -4.87 -11.86 -2.81
CA GLY A 180 -6.04 -12.24 -3.61
C GLY A 180 -6.91 -13.28 -2.90
N ARG A 181 -6.29 -14.25 -2.22
CA ARG A 181 -6.99 -15.26 -1.42
C ARG A 181 -7.71 -14.63 -0.22
N LEU A 182 -7.04 -13.74 0.52
CA LEU A 182 -7.61 -13.04 1.68
C LEU A 182 -8.76 -12.12 1.28
N HIS A 183 -8.56 -11.27 0.27
CA HIS A 183 -9.60 -10.42 -0.27
C HIS A 183 -10.84 -11.22 -0.70
N ALA A 184 -10.65 -12.31 -1.46
CA ALA A 184 -11.74 -13.17 -1.88
C ALA A 184 -12.45 -13.85 -0.69
N GLN A 185 -11.74 -14.15 0.39
CA GLN A 185 -12.34 -14.67 1.62
C GLN A 185 -13.23 -13.62 2.30
N CYS A 186 -12.75 -12.37 2.45
CA CYS A 186 -13.54 -11.28 3.01
C CYS A 186 -14.81 -11.03 2.20
N VAL A 187 -14.70 -10.97 0.87
CA VAL A 187 -15.86 -10.78 -0.02
C VAL A 187 -16.87 -11.93 0.09
N ARG A 188 -16.41 -13.18 0.23
CA ARG A 188 -17.32 -14.32 0.47
C ARG A 188 -18.03 -14.20 1.81
N GLN A 189 -17.29 -13.92 2.88
CA GLN A 189 -17.85 -13.75 4.23
C GLN A 189 -18.86 -12.61 4.30
N GLN A 190 -18.66 -11.53 3.54
CA GLN A 190 -19.67 -10.49 3.37
C GLN A 190 -20.92 -11.08 2.72
N LYS A 191 -20.83 -11.68 1.53
CA LYS A 191 -22.00 -12.24 0.82
C LYS A 191 -22.79 -13.22 1.68
N ASP A 192 -22.11 -14.14 2.35
CA ASP A 192 -22.73 -15.16 3.21
C ASP A 192 -23.48 -14.52 4.40
N ARG A 193 -23.03 -13.37 4.89
CA ARG A 193 -23.65 -12.65 6.01
C ARG A 193 -24.81 -11.75 5.61
N TRP A 194 -24.80 -11.22 4.39
CA TRP A 194 -25.82 -10.29 3.92
C TRP A 194 -26.95 -10.96 3.10
N ASN A 195 -26.94 -12.29 2.92
CA ASN A 195 -27.95 -13.06 2.17
C ASN A 195 -28.37 -12.35 0.86
N ILE A 196 -27.37 -12.11 0.00
CA ILE A 196 -27.53 -11.83 -1.43
C ILE A 196 -26.94 -13.01 -2.22
#